data_AF-W1V7E5-F1
#
_entry.id   AF-W1V7E5-F1
#
_cell.length_a   1.000
_cell.length_b   1.000
_cell.length_c   1.000
_cell.angle_alpha   90.00
_cell.angle_beta   90.00
_cell.angle_gamma   90.00
#
_symmetry.space_group_name_H-M   'P 1'
#
loop_
_entity.id
_entity.type
_entity.pdbx_description
1 polymer ?
#
loop_
_entity_poly.entity_id
_entity_poly.type
_entity_poly.pdbx_seq_one_letter_code
_entity_poly.pdbx_strand_id
1 'polypeptide(L)'
;MTTDATASSEEALLSQSSTRSGDVADSRLSPQLARAVRALAARGAVLLRNEDQTLPLQASEPVALLGRVQKDWIAVGYGSGGDVNAPYVTNLLDCLREQGVAVDSELAALYEQWCQANPVDPGTEWGKWPLSFPEMELADDVVAAAAQRARTAVVVIGRAAGEDRESVLEPGSYYLQDAERRLLEQAVRSFERTVAVVVTGNVMDLAWAEELGVDALLLAWCGGMEGGRAIADVLTGAAEPGGRLTDTIARTYEDYPSAGHFGDPEANEYTEDVFVGYRYFETFAPEAVLYPFGFGLGYSQHEITGEGVELTEDGACVAVTAVNTGDLPSSTVVQVYVAKPGGGLSQPVRELAGFGRTEQLAPGEG
;
A
#
# COMPACT_ATOMS: atom_id res chain seq x y z
N MET A 1 17.62 49.13 29.49
CA MET A 1 17.79 48.54 28.15
C MET A 1 17.42 47.08 28.28
N THR A 2 16.14 46.82 28.04
CA THR A 2 15.54 45.50 27.93
C THR A 2 15.72 45.05 26.49
N THR A 3 16.33 43.88 26.28
CA THR A 3 16.25 43.17 25.01
C THR A 3 15.88 41.73 25.32
N ASP A 4 14.63 41.42 24.99
CA ASP A 4 14.05 40.10 24.94
C ASP A 4 14.90 39.13 24.13
N ALA A 5 15.16 37.97 24.71
CA ALA A 5 15.57 36.77 23.99
C ALA A 5 14.34 35.88 23.88
N THR A 6 13.56 36.06 22.82
CA THR A 6 12.52 35.12 22.39
C THR A 6 12.71 34.84 20.91
N ALA A 7 13.41 33.75 20.60
CA ALA A 7 13.43 33.16 19.27
C ALA A 7 13.58 31.64 19.38
N SER A 8 12.70 30.97 18.65
CA SER A 8 12.58 29.53 18.32
C SER A 8 12.25 28.56 19.44
N SER A 9 10.96 28.48 19.77
CA SER A 9 10.31 27.26 20.23
C SER A 9 9.89 26.40 19.04
N GLU A 10 10.47 25.20 18.94
CA GLU A 10 9.86 23.94 18.47
C GLU A 10 9.12 23.95 17.11
N GLU A 11 9.86 23.66 16.03
CA GLU A 11 9.28 22.97 14.86
C GLU A 11 9.11 21.49 15.21
N ALA A 12 7.95 21.13 15.75
CA ALA A 12 7.57 19.73 15.88
C ALA A 12 7.28 19.15 14.48
N LEU A 13 7.90 18.01 14.15
CA LEU A 13 7.63 17.24 12.94
C LEU A 13 6.22 16.61 13.07
N LEU A 14 5.19 17.34 12.64
CA LEU A 14 3.76 16.99 12.81
C LEU A 14 3.21 16.04 11.73
N SER A 15 4.06 15.58 10.81
CA SER A 15 3.66 14.96 9.54
C SER A 15 2.87 13.65 9.64
N GLN A 16 2.93 12.98 10.79
CA GLN A 16 2.24 11.70 11.03
C GLN A 16 1.07 11.81 12.02
N SER A 17 0.64 13.03 12.37
CA SER A 17 -0.51 13.21 13.26
C SER A 17 -1.82 13.24 12.47
N SER A 18 -2.70 12.25 12.67
CA SER A 18 -4.05 12.28 12.10
C SER A 18 -4.91 13.30 12.83
N THR A 19 -5.62 14.15 12.08
CA THR A 19 -6.60 15.09 12.62
C THR A 19 -8.00 14.51 12.47
N ARG A 20 -8.91 14.80 13.43
CA ARG A 20 -10.33 14.51 13.23
C ARG A 20 -10.82 15.33 12.04
N SER A 21 -11.61 14.69 11.18
CA SER A 21 -12.33 15.37 10.10
C SER A 21 -13.39 16.30 10.70
N GLY A 22 -13.00 17.56 10.92
CA GLY A 22 -13.84 18.60 11.50
C GLY A 22 -13.11 19.93 11.56
N ASP A 23 -13.47 20.83 10.64
CA ASP A 23 -13.18 22.27 10.62
C ASP A 23 -11.72 22.72 10.69
N VAL A 24 -10.96 22.41 9.64
CA VAL A 24 -9.94 23.35 9.14
C VAL A 24 -10.30 23.69 7.70
N ALA A 25 -11.21 24.64 7.53
CA ALA A 25 -11.43 25.29 6.24
C ALA A 25 -10.20 26.18 5.95
N ASP A 26 -9.06 25.57 5.61
CA ASP A 26 -7.99 26.33 4.98
C ASP A 26 -8.49 26.77 3.62
N SER A 27 -8.83 28.05 3.50
CA SER A 27 -9.32 28.66 2.26
C SER A 27 -8.35 28.53 1.08
N ARG A 28 -7.11 28.07 1.32
CA ARG A 28 -6.10 27.78 0.30
C ARG A 28 -6.21 26.37 -0.28
N LEU A 29 -6.89 25.44 0.38
CA LEU A 29 -7.07 24.09 -0.15
C LEU A 29 -8.24 24.05 -1.14
N SER A 30 -7.91 23.80 -2.41
CA SER A 30 -8.93 23.57 -3.44
C SER A 30 -9.66 22.23 -3.21
N PRO A 31 -11.00 22.21 -3.12
CA PRO A 31 -11.75 20.95 -3.07
C PRO A 31 -11.54 20.07 -4.31
N GLN A 32 -11.26 20.68 -5.47
CA GLN A 32 -10.92 19.96 -6.70
C GLN A 32 -9.57 19.23 -6.54
N LEU A 33 -8.58 19.88 -5.93
CA LEU A 33 -7.28 19.25 -5.66
C LEU A 33 -7.43 18.09 -4.68
N ALA A 34 -8.17 18.27 -3.58
CA ALA A 34 -8.43 17.19 -2.62
C ALA A 34 -9.08 15.96 -3.28
N ARG A 35 -10.11 16.18 -4.12
CA ARG A 35 -10.73 15.09 -4.90
C ARG A 35 -9.76 14.43 -5.88
N ALA A 36 -8.90 15.22 -6.55
CA ALA A 36 -7.94 14.69 -7.50
C ALA A 36 -6.87 13.81 -6.82
N VAL A 37 -6.30 14.26 -5.70
CA VAL A 37 -5.29 13.48 -4.98
C VAL A 37 -5.88 12.23 -4.31
N ARG A 38 -7.12 12.30 -3.82
CA ARG A 38 -7.87 11.12 -3.35
C ARG A 38 -8.05 10.08 -4.45
N ALA A 39 -8.48 10.51 -5.64
CA ALA A 39 -8.65 9.62 -6.79
C ALA A 39 -7.31 9.01 -7.26
N LEU A 40 -6.22 9.77 -7.21
CA LEU A 40 -4.89 9.28 -7.54
C LEU A 40 -4.40 8.25 -6.51
N ALA A 41 -4.58 8.49 -5.21
CA ALA A 41 -4.23 7.54 -4.16
C ALA A 41 -5.02 6.23 -4.30
N ALA A 42 -6.34 6.31 -4.54
CA ALA A 42 -7.18 5.13 -4.74
C ALA A 42 -6.75 4.33 -5.98
N ARG A 43 -6.46 5.02 -7.09
CA ARG A 43 -5.99 4.41 -8.34
C ARG A 43 -4.57 3.83 -8.23
N GLY A 44 -3.75 4.35 -7.31
CA GLY A 44 -2.40 3.88 -7.03
C GLY A 44 -2.35 2.66 -6.10
N ALA A 45 -3.40 2.41 -5.32
CA ALA A 45 -3.50 1.22 -4.48
C ALA A 45 -3.46 -0.05 -5.33
N VAL A 46 -2.69 -1.04 -4.88
CA VAL A 46 -2.46 -2.30 -5.60
C VAL A 46 -3.11 -3.45 -4.83
N LEU A 47 -4.14 -4.05 -5.42
CA LEU A 47 -4.74 -5.27 -4.88
C LEU A 47 -3.88 -6.46 -5.29
N LEU A 48 -3.31 -7.17 -4.31
CA LEU A 48 -2.37 -8.27 -4.54
C LEU A 48 -3.03 -9.64 -4.39
N ARG A 49 -4.10 -9.73 -3.60
CA ARG A 49 -4.88 -10.94 -3.36
C ARG A 49 -6.33 -10.57 -3.08
N ASN A 50 -7.27 -11.37 -3.58
CA ASN A 50 -8.70 -11.19 -3.35
C ASN A 50 -9.48 -12.51 -3.57
N GLU A 51 -9.26 -13.47 -2.68
CA GLU A 51 -9.94 -14.77 -2.71
C GLU A 51 -11.44 -14.61 -2.48
N ASP A 52 -12.23 -15.43 -3.19
CA ASP A 52 -13.70 -15.48 -3.12
C ASP A 52 -14.39 -14.10 -3.20
N GLN A 53 -13.77 -13.15 -3.90
CA GLN A 53 -14.25 -11.77 -4.04
C GLN A 53 -14.52 -11.11 -2.68
N THR A 54 -13.63 -11.34 -1.71
CA THR A 54 -13.70 -10.77 -0.35
C THR A 54 -13.82 -9.24 -0.36
N LEU A 55 -13.11 -8.58 -1.28
CA LEU A 55 -13.29 -7.17 -1.62
C LEU A 55 -14.03 -7.02 -2.95
N PRO A 56 -14.88 -5.98 -3.09
CA PRO A 56 -15.16 -4.93 -2.10
C PRO A 56 -16.01 -5.39 -0.90
N LEU A 57 -15.90 -4.68 0.21
CA LEU A 57 -16.66 -4.91 1.45
C LEU A 57 -18.17 -4.78 1.20
N GLN A 58 -18.94 -5.68 1.80
CA GLN A 58 -20.39 -5.69 1.69
C GLN A 58 -21.01 -4.67 2.65
N ALA A 59 -21.71 -3.67 2.10
CA ALA A 59 -22.25 -2.54 2.87
C ALA A 59 -23.24 -2.93 4.00
N SER A 60 -23.85 -4.11 3.93
CA SER A 60 -24.85 -4.60 4.89
C SER A 60 -24.25 -5.27 6.14
N GLU A 61 -22.96 -5.56 6.16
CA GLU A 61 -22.32 -6.29 7.25
C GLU A 61 -21.34 -5.41 8.02
N PRO A 62 -21.34 -5.47 9.36
CA PRO A 62 -20.32 -4.81 10.14
C PRO A 62 -18.92 -5.36 9.85
N VAL A 63 -17.93 -4.49 9.85
CA VAL A 63 -16.51 -4.85 9.72
C VAL A 63 -15.76 -4.55 11.02
N ALA A 64 -14.86 -5.45 11.42
CA ALA A 64 -13.96 -5.24 12.55
C ALA A 64 -12.64 -4.66 12.04
N LEU A 65 -12.32 -3.42 12.41
CA LEU A 65 -11.02 -2.84 12.09
C LEU A 65 -10.02 -3.14 13.21
N LEU A 66 -8.90 -3.73 12.83
CA LEU A 66 -7.80 -4.11 13.69
C LEU A 66 -6.52 -3.40 13.22
N GLY A 67 -5.60 -3.18 14.16
CA GLY A 67 -4.35 -2.49 13.93
C GLY A 67 -4.47 -0.99 14.18
N ARG A 68 -3.53 -0.41 14.93
CA ARG A 68 -3.59 1.01 15.34
C ARG A 68 -3.51 1.98 14.17
N VAL A 69 -2.90 1.55 13.06
CA VAL A 69 -2.68 2.38 11.87
C VAL A 69 -4.01 2.75 11.19
N GLN A 70 -5.11 2.06 11.52
CA GLN A 70 -6.46 2.50 11.14
C GLN A 70 -6.79 3.92 11.63
N LYS A 71 -6.16 4.35 12.74
CA LYS A 71 -6.37 5.62 13.43
C LYS A 71 -5.14 6.52 13.38
N ASP A 72 -3.97 5.95 13.69
CA ASP A 72 -2.66 6.58 13.61
C ASP A 72 -2.10 6.40 12.20
N TRP A 73 -2.76 7.04 11.23
CA TRP A 73 -2.50 6.85 9.80
C TRP A 73 -1.13 7.39 9.38
N ILE A 74 -0.38 6.58 8.63
CA ILE A 74 0.90 6.98 8.03
C ILE A 74 0.62 7.61 6.67
N ALA A 75 0.63 8.94 6.59
CA ALA A 75 0.24 9.66 5.37
C ALA A 75 1.38 9.78 4.36
N VAL A 76 2.61 9.90 4.85
CA VAL A 76 3.83 10.21 4.08
C VAL A 76 5.03 9.50 4.69
N GLY A 77 6.19 9.54 4.03
CA GLY A 77 7.47 9.18 4.67
C GLY A 77 7.98 10.27 5.61
N TYR A 78 9.17 10.09 6.16
CA TYR A 78 9.91 11.10 6.93
C TYR A 78 10.98 11.80 6.09
N GLY A 79 11.49 12.91 6.60
CA GLY A 79 12.41 13.79 5.91
C GLY A 79 11.69 14.92 5.18
N SER A 80 12.37 15.50 4.19
CA SER A 80 11.90 16.66 3.42
C SER A 80 10.54 16.44 2.75
N GLY A 81 10.27 15.24 2.26
CA GLY A 81 8.96 14.86 1.69
C GLY A 81 7.86 14.63 2.73
N GLY A 82 8.25 14.40 3.98
CA GLY A 82 7.36 14.25 5.13
C GLY A 82 6.92 15.59 5.73
N ASP A 83 7.77 16.62 5.68
CA ASP A 83 7.59 17.90 6.39
C ASP A 83 6.57 18.86 5.75
N VAL A 84 5.61 18.30 5.01
CA VAL A 84 4.46 19.03 4.51
C VAL A 84 3.49 19.28 5.68
N ASN A 85 3.30 20.56 6.01
CA ASN A 85 2.25 21.00 6.95
C ASN A 85 0.86 20.87 6.28
N ALA A 86 0.33 19.65 6.26
CA ALA A 86 -0.98 19.38 5.70
C ALA A 86 -2.09 20.06 6.53
N PRO A 87 -3.16 20.58 5.90
CA PRO A 87 -4.28 21.19 6.63
C PRO A 87 -5.06 20.17 7.47
N TYR A 88 -4.96 18.89 7.11
CA TYR A 88 -5.49 17.75 7.85
C TYR A 88 -4.80 16.45 7.39
N VAL A 89 -5.02 15.37 8.13
CA VAL A 89 -4.68 14.00 7.70
C VAL A 89 -5.82 13.06 8.10
N THR A 90 -6.44 12.43 7.11
CA THR A 90 -7.54 11.48 7.31
C THR A 90 -7.03 10.10 7.72
N ASN A 91 -7.83 9.36 8.50
CA ASN A 91 -7.55 7.97 8.89
C ASN A 91 -8.68 7.04 8.43
N LEU A 92 -8.41 5.74 8.33
CA LEU A 92 -9.34 4.79 7.74
C LEU A 92 -10.62 4.60 8.56
N LEU A 93 -10.51 4.52 9.89
CA LEU A 93 -11.67 4.31 10.78
C LEU A 93 -12.71 5.41 10.63
N ASP A 94 -12.27 6.67 10.69
CA ASP A 94 -13.16 7.82 10.56
C ASP A 94 -13.76 7.88 9.14
N CYS A 95 -12.97 7.57 8.11
CA CYS A 95 -13.43 7.60 6.71
C CYS A 95 -14.51 6.55 6.42
N LEU A 96 -14.36 5.32 6.91
CA LEU A 96 -15.39 4.29 6.73
C LEU A 96 -16.70 4.68 7.43
N ARG A 97 -16.62 5.24 8.65
CA ARG A 97 -17.80 5.76 9.37
C ARG A 97 -18.48 6.91 8.62
N GLU A 98 -17.71 7.85 8.08
CA GLU A 98 -18.25 8.96 7.28
C GLU A 98 -18.97 8.48 6.02
N GLN A 99 -18.50 7.38 5.43
CA GLN A 99 -19.14 6.74 4.27
C GLN A 99 -20.35 5.87 4.67
N GLY A 100 -20.67 5.77 5.96
CA GLY A 100 -21.79 5.00 6.46
C GLY A 100 -21.54 3.49 6.54
N VAL A 101 -20.28 3.04 6.46
CA VAL A 101 -19.92 1.64 6.68
C VAL A 101 -20.15 1.29 8.14
N ALA A 102 -20.87 0.19 8.39
CA ALA A 102 -21.04 -0.33 9.73
C ALA A 102 -19.69 -0.89 10.22
N VAL A 103 -19.14 -0.31 11.28
CA VAL A 103 -17.93 -0.81 11.95
C VAL A 103 -18.30 -1.39 13.32
N ASP A 104 -17.55 -2.39 13.78
CA ASP A 104 -17.65 -2.86 15.18
C ASP A 104 -17.34 -1.68 16.11
N SER A 105 -18.38 -1.14 16.74
CA SER A 105 -18.27 0.07 17.56
C SER A 105 -17.55 -0.16 18.89
N GLU A 106 -17.57 -1.38 19.42
CA GLU A 106 -16.94 -1.72 20.69
C GLU A 106 -15.43 -1.85 20.50
N LEU A 107 -15.00 -2.55 19.44
CA LEU A 107 -13.60 -2.64 19.05
C LEU A 107 -13.03 -1.27 18.64
N ALA A 108 -13.79 -0.50 17.85
CA ALA A 108 -13.35 0.84 17.46
C ALA A 108 -13.16 1.77 18.67
N ALA A 109 -14.10 1.75 19.63
CA ALA A 109 -13.97 2.52 20.86
C ALA A 109 -12.76 2.10 21.72
N LEU A 110 -12.42 0.81 21.72
CA LEU A 110 -11.22 0.29 22.38
C LEU A 110 -9.94 0.86 21.76
N TYR A 111 -9.79 0.80 20.43
CA TYR A 111 -8.65 1.39 19.73
C TYR A 111 -8.58 2.91 19.93
N GLU A 112 -9.70 3.63 19.87
CA GLU A 112 -9.74 5.08 20.10
C GLU A 112 -9.22 5.46 21.49
N GLN A 113 -9.69 4.78 22.53
CA GLN A 113 -9.23 5.00 23.90
C GLN A 113 -7.76 4.63 24.07
N TRP A 114 -7.34 3.51 23.49
CA TRP A 114 -5.96 3.03 23.59
C TRP A 114 -4.98 3.94 22.86
N CYS A 115 -5.26 4.34 21.61
CA CYS A 115 -4.43 5.28 20.85
C CYS A 115 -4.35 6.65 21.56
N GLN A 116 -5.44 7.12 22.16
CA GLN A 116 -5.42 8.36 22.95
C GLN A 116 -4.52 8.23 24.20
N ALA A 117 -4.52 7.07 24.85
CA ALA A 117 -3.69 6.80 26.02
C ALA A 117 -2.22 6.48 25.66
N ASN A 118 -1.96 6.05 24.41
CA ASN A 118 -0.66 5.64 23.90
C ASN A 118 -0.34 6.40 22.59
N PRO A 119 -0.17 7.74 22.67
CA PRO A 119 0.07 8.55 21.49
C PRO A 119 1.35 8.10 20.77
N VAL A 120 1.32 8.16 19.45
CA VAL A 120 2.52 7.98 18.64
C VAL A 120 3.50 9.11 18.92
N ASP A 121 4.76 8.75 19.18
CA ASP A 121 5.87 9.70 19.09
C ASP A 121 6.44 9.62 17.67
N PRO A 122 6.21 10.63 16.81
CA PRO A 122 6.72 10.61 15.45
C PRO A 122 8.23 10.78 15.39
N GLY A 123 8.91 11.09 16.50
CA GLY A 123 10.33 11.43 16.56
C GLY A 123 10.61 12.86 16.09
N THR A 124 11.61 13.51 16.70
CA THR A 124 12.02 14.88 16.36
C THR A 124 13.44 14.97 15.79
N GLU A 125 14.21 13.89 15.88
CA GLU A 125 15.59 13.85 15.40
C GLU A 125 15.65 13.32 13.96
N TRP A 126 16.29 14.09 13.10
CA TRP A 126 16.49 13.75 11.69
C TRP A 126 17.20 12.40 11.53
N GLY A 127 16.66 11.52 10.68
CA GLY A 127 17.16 10.17 10.45
C GLY A 127 16.88 9.17 11.58
N LYS A 128 16.14 9.54 12.64
CA LYS A 128 15.88 8.67 13.81
C LYS A 128 14.41 8.51 14.21
N TRP A 129 13.49 8.81 13.30
CA TRP A 129 12.04 8.59 13.48
C TRP A 129 11.71 7.10 13.71
N PRO A 130 10.56 6.70 14.24
CA PRO A 130 10.16 5.29 14.24
C PRO A 130 9.98 4.75 12.81
N LEU A 131 10.21 3.46 12.57
CA LEU A 131 9.94 2.79 11.28
C LEU A 131 8.50 2.22 11.21
N SER A 132 7.87 2.07 12.37
CA SER A 132 6.49 1.63 12.57
C SER A 132 6.01 2.09 13.94
N PHE A 133 4.71 2.03 14.19
CA PHE A 133 4.14 2.35 15.49
C PHE A 133 3.94 1.08 16.32
N PRO A 134 4.14 1.09 17.66
CA PRO A 134 3.93 -0.08 18.50
C PRO A 134 2.46 -0.52 18.47
N GLU A 135 2.16 -1.77 18.15
CA GLU A 135 0.76 -2.24 18.06
C GLU A 135 0.11 -2.48 19.44
N MET A 136 -1.22 -2.38 19.52
CA MET A 136 -1.98 -2.79 20.70
C MET A 136 -2.07 -4.31 20.77
N GLU A 137 -1.58 -4.91 21.87
CA GLU A 137 -1.82 -6.33 22.13
C GLU A 137 -3.26 -6.58 22.55
N LEU A 138 -3.99 -7.36 21.74
CA LEU A 138 -5.35 -7.78 22.02
C LEU A 138 -5.38 -9.19 22.63
N ALA A 139 -6.20 -9.36 23.66
CA ALA A 139 -6.51 -10.67 24.20
C ALA A 139 -7.41 -11.45 23.22
N ASP A 140 -7.25 -12.78 23.18
CA ASP A 140 -7.98 -13.68 22.27
C ASP A 140 -9.51 -13.55 22.40
N ASP A 141 -10.01 -13.31 23.61
CA ASP A 141 -11.45 -13.15 23.88
C ASP A 141 -12.02 -11.84 23.32
N VAL A 142 -11.23 -10.78 23.27
CA VAL A 142 -11.61 -9.50 22.63
C VAL A 142 -11.77 -9.70 21.11
N VAL A 143 -10.81 -10.38 20.48
CA VAL A 143 -10.87 -10.67 19.02
C VAL A 143 -12.02 -11.62 18.72
N ALA A 144 -12.20 -12.67 19.51
CA ALA A 144 -13.31 -13.60 19.35
C ALA A 144 -14.68 -12.94 19.55
N ALA A 145 -14.81 -11.99 20.49
CA ALA A 145 -16.03 -11.21 20.67
C ALA A 145 -16.34 -10.31 19.48
N ALA A 146 -15.33 -9.69 18.88
CA ALA A 146 -15.48 -8.90 17.64
C ALA A 146 -15.94 -9.76 16.47
N ALA A 147 -15.43 -10.99 16.35
CA ALA A 147 -15.87 -11.94 15.33
C ALA A 147 -17.34 -12.39 15.48
N GLN A 148 -17.95 -12.23 16.66
CA GLN A 148 -19.40 -12.45 16.83
C GLN A 148 -20.25 -11.28 16.32
N ARG A 149 -19.64 -10.11 16.11
CA ARG A 149 -20.32 -8.87 15.69
C ARG A 149 -20.04 -8.49 14.23
N ALA A 150 -18.92 -8.95 13.69
CA ALA A 150 -18.47 -8.71 12.34
C ALA A 150 -17.92 -9.99 11.71
N ARG A 151 -18.27 -10.25 10.45
CA ARG A 151 -17.77 -11.42 9.70
C ARG A 151 -16.38 -11.18 9.12
N THR A 152 -16.10 -9.95 8.72
CA THR A 152 -14.86 -9.55 8.07
C THR A 152 -14.02 -8.71 9.01
N ALA A 153 -12.76 -9.12 9.19
CA ALA A 153 -11.72 -8.31 9.79
C ALA A 153 -10.94 -7.55 8.72
N VAL A 154 -10.65 -6.27 8.98
CA VAL A 154 -9.70 -5.46 8.20
C VAL A 154 -8.52 -5.13 9.12
N VAL A 155 -7.37 -5.74 8.88
CA VAL A 155 -6.13 -5.53 9.66
C VAL A 155 -5.24 -4.53 8.93
N VAL A 156 -4.92 -3.40 9.58
CA VAL A 156 -4.10 -2.34 8.97
C VAL A 156 -2.68 -2.38 9.53
N ILE A 157 -1.70 -2.65 8.66
CA ILE A 157 -0.26 -2.66 8.98
C ILE A 157 0.40 -1.42 8.40
N GLY A 158 1.29 -0.78 9.16
CA GLY A 158 1.92 0.48 8.75
C GLY A 158 3.44 0.45 8.85
N ARG A 159 4.10 0.99 7.84
CA ARG A 159 5.54 1.27 7.82
C ARG A 159 5.82 2.67 7.34
N ALA A 160 6.83 3.29 7.93
CA ALA A 160 7.36 4.56 7.50
C ALA A 160 8.86 4.42 7.22
N ALA A 161 9.32 5.09 6.17
CA ALA A 161 10.72 5.22 5.80
C ALA A 161 11.05 6.71 5.62
N GLY A 162 12.31 7.06 5.52
CA GLY A 162 12.73 8.44 5.36
C GLY A 162 14.22 8.59 5.12
N GLU A 163 14.66 9.83 4.98
CA GLU A 163 16.03 10.18 4.62
C GLU A 163 17.06 9.85 5.72
N ASP A 164 18.33 9.77 5.30
CA ASP A 164 19.52 9.50 6.13
C ASP A 164 19.56 8.15 6.86
N ARG A 165 18.71 7.21 6.43
CA ARG A 165 18.75 5.81 6.87
C ARG A 165 18.06 4.90 5.86
N GLU A 166 18.33 3.60 6.01
CA GLU A 166 17.64 2.55 5.27
C GLU A 166 16.57 1.86 6.12
N SER A 167 15.66 1.13 5.46
CA SER A 167 14.92 0.07 6.13
C SER A 167 15.88 -1.03 6.57
N VAL A 168 15.53 -1.76 7.64
CA VAL A 168 16.36 -2.83 8.21
C VAL A 168 15.64 -4.17 8.18
N LEU A 169 16.41 -5.26 8.14
CA LEU A 169 15.91 -6.64 8.12
C LEU A 169 15.50 -7.12 9.52
N GLU A 170 14.66 -6.33 10.20
CA GLU A 170 14.22 -6.56 11.57
C GLU A 170 12.69 -6.43 11.70
N PRO A 171 12.07 -7.07 12.70
CA PRO A 171 10.67 -6.87 13.04
C PRO A 171 10.33 -5.39 13.25
N GLY A 172 9.27 -4.92 12.59
CA GLY A 172 8.85 -3.51 12.63
C GLY A 172 9.51 -2.61 11.57
N SER A 173 10.33 -3.17 10.70
CA SER A 173 10.81 -2.52 9.47
C SER A 173 10.44 -3.38 8.26
N TYR A 174 11.38 -4.15 7.69
CA TYR A 174 11.06 -5.03 6.57
C TYR A 174 10.10 -6.17 6.96
N TYR A 175 10.21 -6.69 8.18
CA TYR A 175 9.35 -7.77 8.69
C TYR A 175 8.22 -7.25 9.59
N LEU A 176 7.18 -8.05 9.76
CA LEU A 176 6.14 -7.81 10.77
C LEU A 176 6.74 -7.74 12.18
N GLN A 177 6.18 -6.89 13.04
CA GLN A 177 6.38 -7.00 14.48
C GLN A 177 5.69 -8.28 15.00
N ASP A 178 6.18 -8.82 16.12
CA ASP A 178 5.54 -9.98 16.75
C ASP A 178 4.07 -9.72 17.12
N ALA A 179 3.74 -8.51 17.56
CA ALA A 179 2.37 -8.11 17.89
C ALA A 179 1.46 -8.04 16.64
N GLU A 180 1.99 -7.56 15.51
CA GLU A 180 1.28 -7.52 14.23
C GLU A 180 1.03 -8.94 13.69
N ARG A 181 2.03 -9.82 13.77
CA ARG A 181 1.87 -11.23 13.38
C ARG A 181 0.82 -11.93 14.23
N ARG A 182 0.88 -11.77 15.56
CA ARG A 182 -0.16 -12.29 16.47
C ARG A 182 -1.55 -11.77 16.12
N LEU A 183 -1.68 -10.48 15.82
CA LEU A 183 -2.96 -9.86 15.46
C LEU A 183 -3.54 -10.47 14.17
N LEU A 184 -2.71 -10.68 13.15
CA LEU A 184 -3.11 -11.35 11.90
C LEU A 184 -3.52 -12.81 12.14
N GLU A 185 -2.74 -13.58 12.91
CA GLU A 185 -3.08 -14.95 13.30
C GLU A 185 -4.42 -15.03 14.05
N GLN A 186 -4.65 -14.11 15.00
CA GLN A 186 -5.91 -14.02 15.72
C GLN A 186 -7.08 -13.68 14.79
N ALA A 187 -6.89 -12.77 13.84
CA ALA A 187 -7.90 -12.37 12.86
C ALA A 187 -8.28 -13.55 11.95
N VAL A 188 -7.30 -14.17 11.28
CA VAL A 188 -7.52 -15.34 10.41
C VAL A 188 -8.23 -16.46 11.15
N ARG A 189 -7.85 -16.72 12.41
CA ARG A 189 -8.46 -17.80 13.20
C ARG A 189 -9.91 -17.51 13.59
N SER A 190 -10.29 -16.25 13.76
CA SER A 190 -11.55 -15.87 14.41
C SER A 190 -12.63 -15.41 13.43
N PHE A 191 -12.25 -14.74 12.34
CA PHE A 191 -13.18 -14.14 11.38
C PHE A 191 -13.43 -15.06 10.18
N GLU A 192 -14.59 -14.91 9.54
CA GLU A 192 -14.90 -15.64 8.30
C GLU A 192 -14.04 -15.16 7.13
N ARG A 193 -13.69 -13.87 7.13
CA ARG A 193 -12.82 -13.24 6.12
C ARG A 193 -11.83 -12.28 6.78
N THR A 194 -10.59 -12.28 6.32
CA THR A 194 -9.54 -11.37 6.76
C THR A 194 -8.97 -10.61 5.57
N VAL A 195 -9.06 -9.28 5.65
CA VAL A 195 -8.45 -8.35 4.70
C VAL A 195 -7.26 -7.70 5.39
N ALA A 196 -6.08 -7.74 4.77
CA ALA A 196 -4.93 -6.97 5.20
C ALA A 196 -4.74 -5.73 4.31
N VAL A 197 -4.56 -4.58 4.95
CA VAL A 197 -4.23 -3.31 4.29
C VAL A 197 -2.85 -2.88 4.76
N VAL A 198 -1.91 -2.75 3.83
CA VAL A 198 -0.52 -2.38 4.12
C VAL A 198 -0.27 -0.94 3.66
N VAL A 199 -0.03 -0.05 4.61
CA VAL A 199 0.30 1.36 4.41
C VAL A 199 1.80 1.51 4.56
N THR A 200 2.53 1.63 3.46
CA THR A 200 4.00 1.66 3.47
C THR A 200 4.57 2.58 2.38
N GLY A 201 5.75 3.16 2.63
CA GLY A 201 6.48 3.95 1.63
C GLY A 201 7.28 3.09 0.63
N ASN A 202 7.58 1.85 0.99
CA ASN A 202 8.43 0.94 0.22
C ASN A 202 7.96 -0.51 0.38
N VAL A 203 8.48 -1.42 -0.45
CA VAL A 203 8.22 -2.85 -0.31
C VAL A 203 8.71 -3.35 1.06
N MET A 204 7.92 -4.22 1.68
CA MET A 204 8.24 -4.99 2.88
C MET A 204 8.00 -6.48 2.61
N ASP A 205 8.36 -7.35 3.54
CA ASP A 205 7.95 -8.76 3.47
C ASP A 205 6.41 -8.86 3.43
N LEU A 206 5.90 -9.61 2.47
CA LEU A 206 4.47 -9.91 2.28
C LEU A 206 4.20 -11.42 2.17
N ALA A 207 5.22 -12.28 2.34
CA ALA A 207 5.06 -13.73 2.24
C ALA A 207 4.09 -14.28 3.32
N TRP A 208 4.00 -13.58 4.45
CA TRP A 208 3.06 -13.87 5.53
C TRP A 208 1.58 -13.89 5.08
N ALA A 209 1.21 -13.19 4.00
CA ALA A 209 -0.18 -13.16 3.55
C ALA A 209 -0.62 -14.52 2.98
N GLU A 210 0.25 -15.18 2.20
CA GLU A 210 0.03 -16.55 1.73
C GLU A 210 0.16 -17.55 2.89
N GLU A 211 1.20 -17.39 3.73
CA GLU A 211 1.46 -18.27 4.89
C GLU A 211 0.28 -18.33 5.86
N LEU A 212 -0.26 -17.17 6.24
CA LEU A 212 -1.37 -17.06 7.19
C LEU A 212 -2.72 -17.30 6.53
N GLY A 213 -2.83 -17.28 5.20
CA GLY A 213 -4.09 -17.46 4.49
C GLY A 213 -5.03 -16.26 4.60
N VAL A 214 -4.50 -15.04 4.49
CA VAL A 214 -5.32 -13.81 4.43
C VAL A 214 -6.13 -13.81 3.13
N ASP A 215 -7.42 -13.49 3.17
CA ASP A 215 -8.30 -13.59 1.99
C ASP A 215 -8.07 -12.47 0.97
N ALA A 216 -7.78 -11.25 1.44
CA ALA A 216 -7.42 -10.15 0.56
C ALA A 216 -6.25 -9.32 1.08
N LEU A 217 -5.36 -8.90 0.18
CA LEU A 217 -4.20 -8.08 0.51
C LEU A 217 -4.18 -6.84 -0.38
N LEU A 218 -4.27 -5.66 0.24
CA LEU A 218 -4.24 -4.37 -0.43
C LEU A 218 -2.98 -3.59 0.00
N LEU A 219 -2.13 -3.26 -0.97
CA LEU A 219 -1.01 -2.35 -0.77
C LEU A 219 -1.49 -0.92 -1.04
N ALA A 220 -1.69 -0.17 0.05
CA ALA A 220 -2.29 1.16 0.05
C ALA A 220 -1.31 2.29 -0.28
N TRP A 221 -0.02 2.04 -0.04
CA TRP A 221 1.04 3.05 -0.02
C TRP A 221 0.78 4.20 0.97
N CYS A 222 1.67 5.19 1.00
CA CYS A 222 1.44 6.45 1.69
C CYS A 222 0.65 7.44 0.80
N GLY A 223 -0.67 7.49 0.98
CA GLY A 223 -1.60 8.26 0.13
C GLY A 223 -1.76 9.76 0.44
N GLY A 224 -0.88 10.34 1.26
CA GLY A 224 -0.99 11.73 1.73
C GLY A 224 -2.22 11.98 2.60
N MET A 225 -2.64 13.25 2.70
CA MET A 225 -3.74 13.69 3.57
C MET A 225 -5.10 13.03 3.27
N GLU A 226 -5.31 12.59 2.03
CA GLU A 226 -6.52 11.93 1.56
C GLU A 226 -6.40 10.39 1.55
N GLY A 227 -5.27 9.83 2.00
CA GLY A 227 -5.00 8.39 1.94
C GLY A 227 -6.08 7.54 2.61
N GLY A 228 -6.50 7.89 3.84
CA GLY A 228 -7.57 7.18 4.54
C GLY A 228 -8.90 7.18 3.77
N ARG A 229 -9.28 8.32 3.17
CA ARG A 229 -10.49 8.44 2.34
C ARG A 229 -10.38 7.63 1.04
N ALA A 230 -9.22 7.65 0.40
CA ALA A 230 -8.96 6.91 -0.83
C ALA A 230 -9.04 5.40 -0.61
N ILE A 231 -8.47 4.89 0.48
CA ILE A 231 -8.52 3.47 0.81
C ILE A 231 -9.92 3.05 1.26
N ALA A 232 -10.66 3.91 1.96
CA ALA A 232 -12.08 3.65 2.23
C ALA A 232 -12.90 3.50 0.93
N ASP A 233 -12.63 4.32 -0.10
CA ASP A 233 -13.29 4.18 -1.41
C ASP A 233 -12.95 2.85 -2.09
N VAL A 234 -11.68 2.45 -2.03
CA VAL A 234 -11.25 1.16 -2.59
C VAL A 234 -11.96 0.03 -1.86
N LEU A 235 -11.86 -0.02 -0.53
CA LEU A 235 -12.45 -1.09 0.27
C LEU A 235 -13.97 -1.22 0.08
N THR A 236 -14.69 -0.12 -0.14
CA THR A 236 -16.16 -0.14 -0.34
C THR A 236 -16.57 -0.32 -1.81
N GLY A 237 -15.62 -0.34 -2.75
CA GLY A 237 -15.91 -0.39 -4.18
C GLY A 237 -16.38 0.93 -4.79
N ALA A 238 -16.37 2.03 -4.03
CA ALA A 238 -16.61 3.37 -4.58
C ALA A 238 -15.49 3.82 -5.54
N ALA A 239 -14.29 3.26 -5.39
CA ALA A 239 -13.20 3.32 -6.35
C ALA A 239 -12.66 1.91 -6.63
N GLU A 240 -12.21 1.67 -7.85
CA GLU A 240 -11.54 0.43 -8.22
C GLU A 240 -10.06 0.48 -7.83
N PRO A 241 -9.47 -0.59 -7.26
CA PRO A 241 -8.03 -0.72 -7.16
C PRO A 241 -7.45 -0.83 -8.58
N GLY A 242 -6.64 0.15 -8.95
CA GLY A 242 -6.12 0.29 -10.30
C GLY A 242 -4.61 0.20 -10.41
N GLY A 243 -3.90 0.04 -9.29
CA GLY A 243 -2.45 0.10 -9.25
C GLY A 243 -1.81 -1.13 -9.89
N ARG A 244 -0.57 -0.97 -10.33
CA ARG A 244 0.32 -2.07 -10.72
C ARG A 244 1.64 -1.87 -9.99
N LEU A 245 2.22 -2.96 -9.50
CA LEU A 245 3.51 -2.92 -8.81
C LEU A 245 4.59 -2.31 -9.71
N THR A 246 5.34 -1.37 -9.16
CA THR A 246 6.53 -0.78 -9.81
C THR A 246 7.79 -1.58 -9.55
N ASP A 247 7.72 -2.55 -8.64
CA ASP A 247 8.84 -3.39 -8.20
C ASP A 247 8.39 -4.85 -8.14
N THR A 248 9.34 -5.78 -8.29
CA THR A 248 9.07 -7.19 -7.98
C THR A 248 9.11 -7.38 -6.47
N ILE A 249 8.10 -8.05 -5.93
CA ILE A 249 8.10 -8.50 -4.53
C ILE A 249 8.57 -9.94 -4.53
N ALA A 250 9.74 -10.19 -3.97
CA ALA A 250 10.33 -11.52 -3.85
C ALA A 250 9.78 -12.29 -2.65
N ARG A 251 10.02 -13.59 -2.60
CA ARG A 251 9.63 -14.44 -1.46
C ARG A 251 10.50 -14.20 -0.23
N THR A 252 11.78 -13.92 -0.41
CA THR A 252 12.72 -13.54 0.65
C THR A 252 13.57 -12.36 0.24
N TYR A 253 14.16 -11.65 1.22
CA TYR A 253 15.05 -10.52 0.93
C TYR A 253 16.30 -10.97 0.17
N GLU A 254 16.83 -12.16 0.51
CA GLU A 254 18.06 -12.69 -0.06
C GLU A 254 17.91 -13.08 -1.54
N ASP A 255 16.68 -13.22 -2.04
CA ASP A 255 16.40 -13.49 -3.45
C ASP A 255 16.67 -12.28 -4.35
N TYR A 256 16.71 -11.06 -3.80
CA TYR A 256 17.06 -9.88 -4.58
C TYR A 256 18.54 -9.93 -5.00
N PRO A 257 18.85 -9.66 -6.28
CA PRO A 257 20.22 -9.81 -6.79
C PRO A 257 21.22 -8.84 -6.14
N SER A 258 20.73 -7.72 -5.61
CA SER A 258 21.52 -6.72 -4.90
C SER A 258 21.67 -7.00 -3.40
N ALA A 259 20.95 -7.96 -2.82
CA ALA A 259 20.87 -8.16 -1.37
C ALA A 259 22.25 -8.40 -0.72
N GLY A 260 23.12 -9.16 -1.39
CA GLY A 260 24.48 -9.45 -0.90
C GLY A 260 25.48 -8.30 -1.07
N HIS A 261 25.12 -7.21 -1.75
CA HIS A 261 26.03 -6.13 -2.12
C HIS A 261 25.45 -4.73 -1.83
N PHE A 262 24.44 -4.65 -0.96
CA PHE A 262 23.78 -3.41 -0.58
C PHE A 262 23.98 -3.10 0.91
N GLY A 263 24.15 -1.81 1.23
CA GLY A 263 24.22 -1.30 2.61
C GLY A 263 25.64 -1.15 3.17
N ASP A 264 26.68 -1.31 2.34
CA ASP A 264 28.04 -0.99 2.76
C ASP A 264 28.21 0.54 2.87
N PRO A 265 28.72 1.07 4.01
CA PRO A 265 28.83 2.50 4.25
C PRO A 265 29.97 3.17 3.45
N GLU A 266 30.91 2.41 2.89
CA GLU A 266 32.00 2.93 2.06
C GLU A 266 31.69 2.83 0.57
N ALA A 267 31.27 1.66 0.10
CA ALA A 267 30.93 1.43 -1.30
C ALA A 267 30.11 0.14 -1.53
N ASN A 268 29.10 0.22 -2.38
CA ASN A 268 28.35 -0.93 -2.88
C ASN A 268 28.87 -1.36 -4.26
N GLU A 269 29.06 -2.67 -4.47
CA GLU A 269 29.41 -3.25 -5.76
C GLU A 269 28.16 -3.72 -6.51
N TYR A 270 27.83 -3.07 -7.63
CA TYR A 270 26.61 -3.34 -8.41
C TYR A 270 26.85 -4.56 -9.32
N THR A 271 27.00 -5.73 -8.71
CA THR A 271 27.33 -6.99 -9.40
C THR A 271 26.17 -7.54 -10.24
N GLU A 272 24.95 -7.11 -9.94
CA GLU A 272 23.75 -7.42 -10.72
C GLU A 272 23.73 -6.73 -12.09
N ASP A 273 24.52 -5.67 -12.28
CA ASP A 273 24.63 -4.91 -13.54
C ASP A 273 23.24 -4.53 -14.10
N VAL A 274 22.92 -4.88 -15.34
CA VAL A 274 21.60 -4.61 -15.95
C VAL A 274 20.47 -5.46 -15.37
N PHE A 275 20.77 -6.50 -14.59
CA PHE A 275 19.79 -7.43 -14.03
C PHE A 275 19.24 -6.92 -12.69
N VAL A 276 18.62 -5.74 -12.71
CA VAL A 276 17.94 -5.16 -11.54
C VAL A 276 16.46 -5.54 -11.54
N GLY A 277 15.94 -6.00 -10.40
CA GLY A 277 14.52 -6.31 -10.20
C GLY A 277 14.02 -7.38 -11.17
N TYR A 278 12.89 -7.13 -11.84
CA TYR A 278 12.29 -8.12 -12.76
C TYR A 278 13.22 -8.57 -13.88
N ARG A 279 14.22 -7.77 -14.27
CA ARG A 279 15.23 -8.18 -15.25
C ARG A 279 16.03 -9.39 -14.77
N TYR A 280 16.34 -9.46 -13.48
CA TYR A 280 16.96 -10.63 -12.87
C TYR A 280 15.96 -11.77 -12.69
N PHE A 281 14.84 -11.50 -12.01
CA PHE A 281 13.90 -12.54 -11.62
C PHE A 281 13.35 -13.29 -12.83
N GLU A 282 12.85 -12.58 -13.85
CA GLU A 282 12.31 -13.22 -15.05
C GLU A 282 13.37 -14.00 -15.85
N THR A 283 14.64 -13.61 -15.73
CA THR A 283 15.75 -14.22 -16.48
C THR A 283 16.35 -15.43 -15.77
N PHE A 284 16.48 -15.39 -14.44
CA PHE A 284 17.31 -16.35 -13.70
C PHE A 284 16.61 -17.04 -12.53
N ALA A 285 15.60 -16.42 -11.91
CA ALA A 285 14.99 -16.92 -10.68
C ALA A 285 13.47 -16.62 -10.61
N PRO A 286 12.67 -17.01 -11.63
CA PRO A 286 11.24 -16.69 -11.65
C PRO A 286 10.46 -17.36 -10.49
N GLU A 287 10.96 -18.47 -9.95
CA GLU A 287 10.37 -19.17 -8.80
C GLU A 287 10.49 -18.40 -7.47
N ALA A 288 11.43 -17.46 -7.38
CA ALA A 288 11.64 -16.63 -6.19
C ALA A 288 10.67 -15.42 -6.12
N VAL A 289 9.86 -15.21 -7.16
CA VAL A 289 8.88 -14.12 -7.22
C VAL A 289 7.64 -14.47 -6.40
N LEU A 290 7.24 -13.58 -5.49
CA LEU A 290 5.95 -13.63 -4.82
C LEU A 290 4.89 -12.86 -5.64
N TYR A 291 5.19 -11.61 -6.01
CA TYR A 291 4.38 -10.81 -6.92
C TYR A 291 5.26 -10.16 -8.00
N PRO A 292 5.00 -10.40 -9.30
CA PRO A 292 5.87 -9.89 -10.36
C PRO A 292 5.72 -8.38 -10.56
N PHE A 293 6.74 -7.77 -11.15
CA PHE A 293 6.65 -6.38 -11.63
C PHE A 293 5.41 -6.20 -12.52
N GLY A 294 4.72 -5.09 -12.36
CA GLY A 294 3.53 -4.78 -13.13
C GLY A 294 2.28 -5.56 -12.72
N PHE A 295 2.33 -6.39 -11.66
CA PHE A 295 1.16 -7.11 -11.14
C PHE A 295 0.22 -6.20 -10.34
N GLY A 296 -1.07 -6.51 -10.38
CA GLY A 296 -2.10 -5.86 -9.59
C GLY A 296 -3.49 -6.25 -10.09
N LEU A 297 -4.33 -6.73 -9.19
CA LEU A 297 -5.70 -7.13 -9.46
C LEU A 297 -6.62 -5.90 -9.56
N GLY A 298 -7.74 -6.07 -10.25
CA GLY A 298 -8.90 -5.18 -10.19
C GLY A 298 -10.09 -5.91 -9.56
N TYR A 299 -11.27 -5.28 -9.54
CA TYR A 299 -12.52 -5.95 -9.13
C TYR A 299 -13.22 -6.71 -10.26
N SER A 300 -12.74 -6.55 -11.49
CA SER A 300 -13.20 -7.31 -12.65
C SER A 300 -12.04 -8.08 -13.29
N GLN A 301 -12.36 -8.80 -14.36
CA GLN A 301 -11.41 -9.53 -15.18
C GLN A 301 -11.34 -8.92 -16.57
N HIS A 302 -10.16 -8.95 -17.18
CA HIS A 302 -9.95 -8.50 -18.56
C HIS A 302 -9.22 -9.55 -19.36
N GLU A 303 -9.70 -9.79 -20.57
CA GLU A 303 -8.96 -10.53 -21.59
C GLU A 303 -8.17 -9.54 -22.45
N ILE A 304 -6.87 -9.77 -22.60
CA ILE A 304 -5.97 -8.90 -23.38
C ILE A 304 -5.42 -9.70 -24.55
N THR A 305 -5.71 -9.23 -25.76
CA THR A 305 -5.32 -9.90 -27.01
C THR A 305 -4.43 -8.97 -27.83
N GLY A 306 -3.26 -9.49 -28.24
CA GLY A 306 -2.38 -8.81 -29.18
C GLY A 306 -2.84 -9.03 -30.62
N GLU A 307 -3.10 -7.95 -31.34
CA GLU A 307 -3.65 -7.96 -32.70
C GLU A 307 -2.54 -7.95 -33.77
N GLY A 308 -1.37 -7.39 -33.43
CA GLY A 308 -0.22 -7.36 -34.34
C GLY A 308 0.84 -6.36 -33.92
N VAL A 309 2.00 -6.47 -34.59
CA VAL A 309 3.13 -5.55 -34.44
C VAL A 309 3.48 -4.99 -35.82
N GLU A 310 3.43 -3.68 -35.96
CA GLU A 310 3.85 -2.96 -37.16
C GLU A 310 5.17 -2.23 -36.87
N LEU A 311 6.20 -2.52 -37.66
CA LEU A 311 7.46 -1.79 -37.56
C LEU A 311 7.31 -0.41 -38.21
N THR A 312 7.76 0.62 -37.51
CA THR A 312 7.79 2.01 -37.99
C THR A 312 9.24 2.46 -38.17
N GLU A 313 9.47 3.63 -38.79
CA GLU A 313 10.83 4.18 -38.92
C GLU A 313 11.51 4.39 -37.56
N ASP A 314 10.72 4.70 -36.53
CA ASP A 314 11.19 5.04 -35.18
C ASP A 314 11.04 3.89 -34.16
N GLY A 315 10.50 2.73 -34.54
CA GLY A 315 10.30 1.61 -33.61
C GLY A 315 9.22 0.60 -34.04
N ALA A 316 8.29 0.32 -33.14
CA ALA A 316 7.19 -0.61 -33.38
C ALA A 316 5.88 -0.08 -32.77
N CYS A 317 4.79 -0.21 -33.51
CA CYS A 317 3.43 -0.03 -33.04
C CYS A 317 2.84 -1.40 -32.70
N VAL A 318 2.30 -1.56 -31.49
CA VAL A 318 1.66 -2.80 -31.05
C VAL A 318 0.17 -2.52 -30.85
N ALA A 319 -0.66 -3.19 -31.65
CA ALA A 319 -2.10 -3.12 -31.51
C ALA A 319 -2.56 -4.16 -30.49
N VAL A 320 -3.35 -3.72 -29.50
CA VAL A 320 -3.86 -4.55 -28.42
C VAL A 320 -5.31 -4.19 -28.16
N THR A 321 -6.15 -5.20 -27.95
CA THR A 321 -7.52 -5.05 -27.46
C THR A 321 -7.61 -5.61 -26.04
N ALA A 322 -8.33 -4.91 -25.17
CA ALA A 322 -8.55 -5.32 -23.80
C ALA A 322 -10.06 -5.29 -23.51
N VAL A 323 -10.67 -6.47 -23.34
CA VAL A 323 -12.12 -6.61 -23.12
C VAL A 323 -12.38 -6.89 -21.64
N ASN A 324 -13.30 -6.15 -21.01
CA ASN A 324 -13.78 -6.47 -19.67
C ASN A 324 -14.72 -7.69 -19.73
N THR A 325 -14.27 -8.82 -19.18
CA THR A 325 -15.00 -10.09 -19.19
C THR A 325 -15.68 -10.41 -17.86
N GLY A 326 -15.49 -9.57 -16.84
CA GLY A 326 -16.15 -9.72 -15.55
C GLY A 326 -17.45 -8.92 -15.44
N ASP A 327 -17.99 -8.89 -14.22
CA ASP A 327 -19.34 -8.36 -13.94
C ASP A 327 -19.39 -6.88 -13.53
N LEU A 328 -18.23 -6.27 -13.28
CA LEU A 328 -18.14 -4.88 -12.77
C LEU A 328 -17.41 -3.97 -13.77
N PRO A 329 -17.85 -2.70 -13.92
CA PRO A 329 -17.10 -1.70 -14.67
C PRO A 329 -15.68 -1.53 -14.12
N SER A 330 -14.69 -1.57 -15.00
CA SER A 330 -13.28 -1.63 -14.58
C SER A 330 -12.31 -1.14 -15.65
N SER A 331 -11.11 -0.77 -15.24
CA SER A 331 -10.01 -0.42 -16.14
C SER A 331 -8.85 -1.41 -16.01
N THR A 332 -8.06 -1.58 -17.07
CA THR A 332 -6.84 -2.39 -17.01
C THR A 332 -5.64 -1.70 -17.63
N VAL A 333 -4.45 -2.12 -17.22
CA VAL A 333 -3.18 -1.65 -17.74
C VAL A 333 -2.60 -2.72 -18.67
N VAL A 334 -2.47 -2.39 -19.95
CA VAL A 334 -1.74 -3.18 -20.94
C VAL A 334 -0.27 -2.82 -20.84
N GLN A 335 0.59 -3.83 -20.71
CA GLN A 335 2.06 -3.67 -20.66
C GLN A 335 2.68 -4.43 -21.83
N VAL A 336 3.57 -3.76 -22.56
CA VAL A 336 4.28 -4.34 -23.71
C VAL A 336 5.75 -4.49 -23.33
N TYR A 337 6.26 -5.71 -23.49
CA TYR A 337 7.63 -6.07 -23.18
C TYR A 337 8.39 -6.48 -24.45
N VAL A 338 9.65 -6.08 -24.56
CA VAL A 338 10.55 -6.47 -25.64
C VAL A 338 11.56 -7.51 -25.15
N ALA A 339 11.78 -8.54 -25.96
CA ALA A 339 12.89 -9.47 -25.80
C ALA A 339 13.92 -9.19 -26.89
N LYS A 340 15.14 -8.81 -26.48
CA LYS A 340 16.23 -8.54 -27.43
C LYS A 340 16.76 -9.87 -27.99
N PRO A 341 17.21 -9.90 -29.27
CA PRO A 341 17.84 -11.09 -29.81
C PRO A 341 19.10 -11.44 -29.02
N GLY A 342 19.39 -12.73 -28.89
CA GLY A 342 20.65 -13.20 -28.30
C GLY A 342 21.86 -12.64 -29.05
N GLY A 343 22.92 -12.32 -28.31
CA GLY A 343 24.17 -11.78 -28.85
C GLY A 343 25.37 -12.17 -27.98
N GLY A 344 26.52 -11.51 -28.20
CA GLY A 344 27.73 -11.75 -27.39
C GLY A 344 27.63 -11.27 -25.94
N LEU A 345 26.59 -10.52 -25.59
CA LEU A 345 26.30 -10.03 -24.25
C LEU A 345 24.99 -10.68 -23.75
N SER A 346 24.96 -11.03 -22.47
CA SER A 346 23.75 -11.47 -21.79
C SER A 346 22.74 -10.31 -21.74
N GLN A 347 21.45 -10.61 -21.91
CA GLN A 347 20.37 -9.62 -21.92
C GLN A 347 19.21 -10.13 -21.04
N PRO A 348 18.46 -9.24 -20.38
CA PRO A 348 17.21 -9.62 -19.74
C PRO A 348 16.25 -10.27 -20.73
N VAL A 349 15.51 -11.30 -20.31
CA VAL A 349 14.56 -12.00 -21.20
C VAL A 349 13.40 -11.10 -21.65
N ARG A 350 13.06 -10.08 -20.85
CA ARG A 350 12.00 -9.09 -21.11
C ARG A 350 12.38 -7.74 -20.53
N GLU A 351 12.03 -6.67 -21.24
CA GLU A 351 12.12 -5.29 -20.76
C GLU A 351 10.85 -4.51 -21.12
N LEU A 352 10.30 -3.76 -20.18
CA LEU A 352 9.11 -2.92 -20.42
C LEU A 352 9.42 -1.87 -21.49
N ALA A 353 8.70 -1.92 -22.60
CA ALA A 353 8.85 -1.02 -23.75
C ALA A 353 7.75 0.05 -23.82
N GLY A 354 6.57 -0.25 -23.25
CA GLY A 354 5.46 0.69 -23.19
C GLY A 354 4.31 0.14 -22.36
N PHE A 355 3.42 1.03 -21.93
CA PHE A 355 2.19 0.65 -21.26
C PHE A 355 1.09 1.67 -21.56
N GLY A 356 -0.14 1.22 -21.48
CA GLY A 356 -1.33 2.05 -21.62
C GLY A 356 -2.41 1.57 -20.67
N ARG A 357 -3.26 2.49 -20.22
CA ARG A 357 -4.47 2.13 -19.47
C ARG A 357 -5.68 2.36 -20.36
N THR A 358 -6.62 1.43 -20.32
CA THR A 358 -7.94 1.64 -20.90
C THR A 358 -8.68 2.76 -20.15
N GLU A 359 -9.72 3.28 -20.78
CA GLU A 359 -10.79 3.94 -20.01
C GLU A 359 -11.48 2.90 -19.10
N GLN A 360 -12.46 3.34 -18.32
CA GLN A 360 -13.30 2.39 -17.59
C GLN A 360 -14.24 1.72 -18.60
N LEU A 361 -14.17 0.39 -18.69
CA LEU A 361 -14.94 -0.45 -19.60
C LEU A 361 -16.10 -1.07 -18.85
N ALA A 362 -17.32 -0.99 -19.39
CA ALA A 362 -18.44 -1.78 -18.88
C ALA A 362 -18.23 -3.28 -19.18
N PRO A 363 -18.94 -4.19 -18.47
CA PRO A 363 -18.93 -5.61 -18.81
C PRO A 363 -19.23 -5.87 -20.30
N GLY A 364 -18.31 -6.55 -20.98
CA GLY A 364 -18.38 -6.88 -22.41
C GLY A 364 -17.82 -5.82 -23.37
N GLU A 365 -17.36 -4.66 -22.89
CA GLU A 365 -16.72 -3.62 -23.73
C GLU A 365 -15.19 -3.82 -23.82
N GLY A 366 -14.57 -3.33 -24.90
CA GLY A 366 -13.11 -3.35 -25.10
C GLY A 366 -12.57 -2.45 -26.20
#